data_AF-A0A965KBL6-F1
#
_entry.id   AF-A0A965KBL6-F1
#
_cell.length_a   1.000
_cell.length_b   1.000
_cell.length_c   1.000
_cell.angle_alpha   90.00
_cell.angle_beta   90.00
_cell.angle_gamma   90.00
#
_symmetry.space_group_name_H-M   'P 1'
#
loop_
_entity.id
_entity.type
_entity.pdbx_description
1 polymer ?
#
loop_
_entity_poly.entity_id
_entity_poly.type
_entity_poly.pdbx_seq_one_letter_code
_entity_poly.pdbx_strand_id
1 'polypeptide(L)'
;MFFGKAKSGGVFPFQAARSFTLVELLVVITIILLISSLFLGLSAGDGGGLPAGQRFIASSIRTVRAMALMNRGPGTTGVTYANRYRLLILNDPNDEANHLRQFVIAVGGVSSADLGGADPSTITNTSIAPYKWFSPEPAQMLPTGVVFVPPTNDTATTLSIALAANTRRSIIGPLADSATTNATDSPVSTPPWMIYAPTNQPMALSTMTADFNPKKWFYVELQGTGASNHLGRVLLVLAKGVVRNTGAGKAMVDITSENQFAALSLRPNGDVTMTLDADEMDKAK
;
A
#
# COMPACT_ATOMS: atom_id res chain seq x y z
N MET A 1 -34.22 79.30 5.05
CA MET A 1 -33.19 79.29 6.09
C MET A 1 -33.67 78.37 7.21
N PHE A 2 -33.01 77.23 7.37
CA PHE A 2 -32.94 76.31 8.53
C PHE A 2 -34.24 75.83 9.20
N PHE A 3 -34.70 74.60 8.94
CA PHE A 3 -34.26 73.27 9.43
C PHE A 3 -35.11 72.80 10.61
N GLY A 4 -35.75 71.63 10.43
CA GLY A 4 -36.55 70.98 11.46
C GLY A 4 -35.72 70.46 12.64
N LYS A 5 -36.42 70.16 13.75
CA LYS A 5 -35.90 69.27 14.77
C LYS A 5 -37.02 68.45 15.39
N ALA A 6 -36.83 67.15 15.29
CA ALA A 6 -37.71 66.08 15.73
C ALA A 6 -37.72 65.91 17.26
N LYS A 7 -38.77 65.25 17.74
CA LYS A 7 -39.01 64.78 19.12
C LYS A 7 -37.75 64.11 19.71
N SER A 8 -37.20 64.66 20.79
CA SER A 8 -36.47 63.91 21.82
C SER A 8 -37.51 63.27 22.74
N GLY A 9 -37.43 62.04 23.20
CA GLY A 9 -36.37 61.04 23.20
C GLY A 9 -36.90 59.94 24.10
N GLY A 10 -37.41 58.86 23.50
CA GLY A 10 -37.80 57.67 24.24
C GLY A 10 -36.53 57.03 24.80
N VAL A 11 -36.44 56.95 26.12
CA VAL A 11 -35.39 56.16 26.79
C VAL A 11 -35.72 54.70 26.55
N PHE A 12 -35.05 54.08 25.59
CA PHE A 12 -34.99 52.62 25.51
C PHE A 12 -34.20 52.14 26.74
N PRO A 13 -34.77 51.28 27.60
CA PRO A 13 -33.95 50.62 28.59
C PRO A 13 -32.96 49.71 27.85
N PHE A 14 -31.69 50.06 27.86
CA PHE A 14 -30.63 49.08 27.63
C PHE A 14 -30.78 48.02 28.71
N GLN A 15 -31.38 46.89 28.34
CA GLN A 15 -31.37 45.70 29.18
C GLN A 15 -29.90 45.31 29.32
N ALA A 16 -29.34 45.46 30.53
CA ALA A 16 -27.98 45.06 30.82
C ALA A 16 -27.82 43.60 30.40
N ALA A 17 -26.97 43.34 29.41
CA ALA A 17 -26.57 41.99 29.07
C ALA A 17 -26.04 41.35 30.35
N ARG A 18 -26.66 40.26 30.81
CA ARG A 18 -26.18 39.50 31.97
C ARG A 18 -24.71 39.16 31.70
N SER A 19 -23.82 39.72 32.51
CA SER A 19 -22.40 39.39 32.50
C SER A 19 -22.27 37.91 32.86
N PHE A 20 -21.71 37.12 31.95
CA PHE A 20 -21.41 35.71 32.17
C PHE A 20 -20.52 35.55 33.41
N THR A 21 -20.88 34.61 34.27
CA THR A 21 -20.02 34.22 35.40
C THR A 21 -18.83 33.41 34.88
N LEU A 22 -17.72 33.46 35.62
CA LEU A 22 -16.50 32.71 35.27
C LEU A 22 -16.76 31.19 35.16
N VAL A 23 -17.67 30.67 35.98
CA VAL A 23 -18.07 29.25 35.94
C VAL A 23 -18.84 28.92 34.65
N GLU A 24 -19.80 29.76 34.25
CA GLU A 24 -20.52 29.58 32.98
C GLU A 24 -19.56 29.61 31.78
N LEU A 25 -18.55 30.48 31.80
CA LEU A 25 -17.53 30.54 30.75
C LEU A 25 -16.68 29.26 30.70
N LEU A 26 -16.24 28.75 31.84
CA LEU A 26 -15.47 27.50 31.91
C LEU A 26 -16.27 26.32 31.36
N VAL A 27 -17.54 26.20 31.73
CA VAL A 27 -18.41 25.12 31.26
C VAL A 27 -18.56 25.18 29.74
N VAL A 28 -18.78 26.37 29.17
CA VAL A 28 -18.89 26.56 27.71
C VAL A 28 -17.60 26.16 26.99
N ILE A 29 -16.43 26.59 27.48
CA ILE A 29 -15.14 26.21 26.89
C ILE A 29 -14.92 24.70 26.99
N THR A 30 -15.30 24.07 28.11
CA THR A 30 -15.15 22.62 28.30
C THR A 30 -16.05 21.83 27.34
N ILE A 31 -17.29 22.27 27.15
CA ILE A 31 -18.22 21.66 26.18
C ILE A 31 -17.70 21.85 24.75
N ILE A 32 -17.20 23.04 24.40
CA ILE A 32 -16.57 23.28 23.10
C ILE A 32 -15.38 22.35 22.92
N LEU A 33 -14.50 22.19 23.92
CA LEU A 33 -13.35 21.29 23.82
C LEU A 33 -13.75 19.81 23.69
N LEU A 34 -14.79 19.35 24.39
CA LEU A 34 -15.31 17.99 24.28
C LEU A 34 -15.96 17.75 22.91
N ILE A 35 -16.79 18.69 22.43
CA ILE A 35 -17.40 18.61 21.10
C ILE A 35 -16.32 18.76 20.02
N SER A 36 -15.35 19.65 20.19
CA SER A 36 -14.18 19.76 19.32
C SER A 36 -13.37 18.46 19.32
N SER A 37 -13.23 17.75 20.44
CA SER A 37 -12.56 16.43 20.48
C SER A 37 -13.36 15.34 19.75
N LEU A 38 -14.70 15.42 19.79
CA LEU A 38 -15.60 14.54 19.03
C LEU A 38 -15.56 14.84 17.52
N PHE A 39 -15.42 16.12 17.12
CA PHE A 39 -15.26 16.53 15.72
C PHE A 39 -13.82 16.36 15.20
N LEU A 40 -12.80 16.50 16.05
CA LEU A 40 -11.40 16.13 15.77
C LEU A 40 -11.22 14.61 15.67
N GLY A 41 -12.19 13.83 16.18
CA GLY A 41 -12.29 12.38 16.00
C GLY A 41 -13.11 11.91 14.80
N LEU A 42 -13.80 12.81 14.07
CA LEU A 42 -14.70 12.47 12.95
C LEU A 42 -14.41 13.21 11.63
N SER A 43 -13.29 13.91 11.55
CA SER A 43 -12.56 14.05 10.29
C SER A 43 -11.09 13.91 10.62
N ALA A 44 -10.58 12.68 10.51
CA ALA A 44 -9.15 12.46 10.41
C ALA A 44 -8.68 13.29 9.21
N GLY A 45 -8.09 14.44 9.52
CA GLY A 45 -7.48 15.30 8.56
C GLY A 45 -6.56 14.49 7.66
N ASP A 46 -6.63 14.82 6.38
CA ASP A 46 -5.88 14.35 5.23
C ASP A 46 -4.34 14.54 5.35
N GLY A 47 -3.78 14.42 6.57
CA GLY A 47 -2.39 14.73 6.93
C GLY A 47 -1.32 13.85 6.27
N GLY A 48 -1.72 13.05 5.28
CA GLY A 48 -0.83 12.41 4.34
C GLY A 48 -1.50 12.08 3.00
N GLY A 49 -2.79 11.73 3.01
CA GLY A 49 -3.56 11.41 1.81
C GLY A 49 -2.87 10.42 0.85
N LEU A 50 -3.27 10.46 -0.42
CA LEU A 50 -2.64 9.72 -1.51
C LEU A 50 -1.13 10.01 -1.69
N PRO A 51 -0.65 11.27 -1.59
CA PRO A 51 0.77 11.56 -1.73
C PRO A 51 1.64 10.90 -0.66
N ALA A 52 1.17 10.79 0.58
CA ALA A 52 1.88 10.05 1.61
C ALA A 52 1.89 8.55 1.31
N GLY A 53 0.77 7.98 0.85
CA GLY A 53 0.72 6.61 0.36
C GLY A 53 1.77 6.35 -0.72
N GLN A 54 1.89 7.24 -1.72
CA GLN A 54 2.93 7.13 -2.75
C GLN A 54 4.34 7.21 -2.17
N ARG A 55 4.62 8.21 -1.33
CA ARG A 55 5.95 8.36 -0.72
C ARG A 55 6.33 7.15 0.10
N PHE A 56 5.36 6.55 0.80
CA PHE A 56 5.55 5.37 1.62
C PHE A 56 5.93 4.17 0.76
N ILE A 57 5.16 3.87 -0.29
CA ILE A 57 5.47 2.76 -1.21
C ILE A 57 6.78 3.00 -1.96
N ALA A 58 7.04 4.22 -2.44
CA ALA A 58 8.31 4.54 -3.09
C ALA A 58 9.51 4.43 -2.13
N SER A 59 9.32 4.73 -0.84
CA SER A 59 10.34 4.50 0.18
C SER A 59 10.59 3.00 0.34
N SER A 60 9.53 2.19 0.45
CA SER A 60 9.66 0.73 0.56
C SER A 60 10.36 0.12 -0.65
N ILE A 61 10.04 0.54 -1.88
CA ILE A 61 10.74 0.06 -3.09
C ILE A 61 12.22 0.46 -3.03
N ARG A 62 12.56 1.67 -2.60
CA ARG A 62 13.95 2.10 -2.42
C ARG A 62 14.66 1.27 -1.34
N THR A 63 13.96 0.89 -0.27
CA THR A 63 14.47 -0.01 0.77
C THR A 63 14.71 -1.43 0.21
N VAL A 64 13.76 -1.99 -0.55
CA VAL A 64 13.94 -3.27 -1.27
C VAL A 64 15.17 -3.20 -2.19
N ARG A 65 15.32 -2.11 -2.94
CA ARG A 65 16.46 -1.87 -3.83
C ARG A 65 17.78 -1.78 -3.08
N ALA A 66 17.82 -1.06 -1.96
CA ALA A 66 19.02 -0.96 -1.14
C ALA A 66 19.44 -2.34 -0.62
N MET A 67 18.50 -3.15 -0.14
CA MET A 67 18.78 -4.54 0.26
C MET A 67 19.31 -5.38 -0.90
N ALA A 68 18.75 -5.20 -2.09
CA ALA A 68 19.22 -5.85 -3.29
C ALA A 68 20.69 -5.53 -3.59
N LEU A 69 21.05 -4.25 -3.58
CA LEU A 69 22.40 -3.77 -3.81
C LEU A 69 23.39 -4.22 -2.72
N MET A 70 22.91 -4.43 -1.50
CA MET A 70 23.71 -4.99 -0.40
C MET A 70 23.78 -6.52 -0.42
N ASN A 71 23.17 -7.16 -1.43
CA ASN A 71 23.07 -8.61 -1.58
C ASN A 71 22.61 -9.34 -0.31
N ARG A 72 21.67 -8.74 0.45
CA ARG A 72 21.19 -9.30 1.70
C ARG A 72 20.31 -10.51 1.42
N GLY A 73 20.74 -11.71 1.78
CA GLY A 73 19.94 -12.93 1.62
C GLY A 73 19.61 -13.64 2.94
N PRO A 74 18.95 -14.81 2.87
CA PRO A 74 18.53 -15.59 4.03
C PRO A 74 19.66 -16.36 4.75
N GLY A 75 20.89 -16.31 4.26
CA GLY A 75 22.00 -17.12 4.77
C GLY A 75 22.68 -16.52 6.00
N THR A 76 23.03 -17.38 6.96
CA THR A 76 23.81 -17.02 8.16
C THR A 76 25.32 -16.97 7.88
N THR A 77 25.77 -17.65 6.83
CA THR A 77 27.19 -17.79 6.43
C THR A 77 27.70 -16.64 5.56
N GLY A 78 26.85 -15.64 5.27
CA GLY A 78 27.19 -14.47 4.44
C GLY A 78 27.23 -14.71 2.93
N VAL A 79 27.08 -15.96 2.47
CA VAL A 79 27.01 -16.29 1.03
C VAL A 79 25.63 -16.83 0.69
N THR A 80 24.92 -16.09 -0.15
CA THR A 80 23.60 -16.47 -0.66
C THR A 80 23.54 -16.30 -2.17
N TYR A 81 22.79 -17.21 -2.79
CA TYR A 81 22.63 -17.31 -4.23
C TYR A 81 21.19 -17.07 -4.64
N ALA A 82 21.02 -16.68 -5.90
CA ALA A 82 19.72 -16.42 -6.53
C ALA A 82 18.82 -15.51 -5.68
N ASN A 83 19.41 -14.47 -5.07
CA ASN A 83 18.68 -13.57 -4.17
C ASN A 83 17.58 -12.82 -4.94
N ARG A 84 16.39 -12.77 -4.35
CA ARG A 84 15.22 -12.06 -4.87
C ARG A 84 14.67 -11.12 -3.82
N TYR A 85 14.25 -9.94 -4.26
CA TYR A 85 13.81 -8.87 -3.38
C TYR A 85 12.43 -8.43 -3.83
N ARG A 86 11.41 -8.72 -3.03
CA ARG A 86 10.01 -8.52 -3.40
C ARG A 86 9.33 -7.50 -2.48
N LEU A 87 8.59 -6.58 -3.07
CA LEU A 87 7.53 -5.84 -2.38
C LEU A 87 6.23 -6.60 -2.59
N LEU A 88 5.67 -7.16 -1.52
CA LEU A 88 4.43 -7.92 -1.51
C LEU A 88 3.26 -7.02 -1.17
N ILE A 89 2.14 -7.15 -1.88
CA ILE A 89 0.87 -6.46 -1.66
C ILE A 89 -0.19 -7.52 -1.35
N LEU A 90 -0.88 -7.40 -0.22
CA LEU A 90 -1.81 -8.43 0.23
C LEU A 90 -3.00 -8.54 -0.73
N ASN A 91 -3.27 -9.76 -1.17
CA ASN A 91 -4.45 -10.12 -1.96
C ASN A 91 -5.27 -11.18 -1.22
N ASP A 92 -5.99 -10.77 -0.18
CA ASP A 92 -6.98 -11.60 0.49
C ASP A 92 -8.36 -10.91 0.52
N PRO A 93 -9.22 -11.13 -0.48
CA PRO A 93 -10.54 -10.48 -0.54
C PRO A 93 -11.45 -10.76 0.66
N ASN A 94 -11.15 -11.78 1.47
CA ASN A 94 -11.91 -12.08 2.68
C ASN A 94 -11.47 -11.23 3.88
N ASP A 95 -10.30 -10.61 3.83
CA ASP A 95 -9.75 -9.73 4.86
C ASP A 95 -9.89 -8.26 4.44
N GLU A 96 -11.09 -7.71 4.64
CA GLU A 96 -11.44 -6.35 4.25
C GLU A 96 -10.50 -5.27 4.82
N ALA A 97 -9.99 -5.49 6.03
CA ALA A 97 -9.14 -4.51 6.70
C ALA A 97 -7.76 -4.39 6.02
N ASN A 98 -7.22 -5.51 5.53
CA ASN A 98 -5.84 -5.60 5.06
C ASN A 98 -5.71 -5.74 3.54
N HIS A 99 -6.74 -6.27 2.86
CA HIS A 99 -6.75 -6.49 1.41
C HIS A 99 -6.38 -5.22 0.64
N LEU A 100 -5.36 -5.30 -0.23
CA LEU A 100 -4.84 -4.18 -1.02
C LEU A 100 -4.46 -2.94 -0.18
N ARG A 101 -4.21 -3.12 1.12
CA ARG A 101 -3.76 -2.07 2.05
C ARG A 101 -2.48 -2.45 2.75
N GLN A 102 -2.36 -3.72 3.10
CA GLN A 102 -1.18 -4.27 3.73
C GLN A 102 -0.14 -4.61 2.66
N PHE A 103 1.11 -4.33 2.98
CA PHE A 103 2.24 -4.69 2.15
C PHE A 103 3.44 -5.07 3.03
N VAL A 104 4.37 -5.84 2.49
CA VAL A 104 5.56 -6.28 3.22
C VAL A 104 6.73 -6.47 2.27
N ILE A 105 7.95 -6.37 2.79
CA ILE A 105 9.15 -6.73 2.05
C ILE A 105 9.47 -8.21 2.31
N ALA A 106 9.71 -8.97 1.26
CA ALA A 106 10.19 -10.34 1.34
C ALA A 106 11.54 -10.45 0.62
N VAL A 107 12.50 -11.04 1.32
CA VAL A 107 13.84 -11.32 0.83
C VAL A 107 13.99 -12.82 0.72
N GLY A 108 14.33 -13.27 -0.49
CA GLY A 108 14.46 -14.66 -0.85
C GLY A 108 15.87 -15.00 -1.30
N GLY A 109 16.27 -16.26 -1.14
CA GLY A 109 17.53 -16.78 -1.68
C GLY A 109 17.82 -18.20 -1.21
N VAL A 110 18.93 -18.75 -1.67
CA VAL A 110 19.46 -20.05 -1.22
C VAL A 110 20.79 -19.80 -0.51
N SER A 111 20.93 -20.24 0.73
CA SER A 111 22.23 -20.15 1.42
C SER A 111 23.23 -21.15 0.84
N SER A 112 24.52 -20.84 0.92
CA SER A 112 25.55 -21.79 0.48
C SER A 112 25.50 -23.14 1.22
N ALA A 113 25.08 -23.13 2.49
CA ALA A 113 24.88 -24.33 3.28
C ALA A 113 23.72 -25.19 2.78
N ASP A 114 22.60 -24.56 2.40
CA ASP A 114 21.42 -25.24 1.87
C ASP A 114 21.61 -25.73 0.43
N LEU A 115 22.51 -25.09 -0.33
CA LEU A 115 22.80 -25.47 -1.71
C LEU A 115 23.59 -26.78 -1.83
N GLY A 116 24.34 -27.16 -0.80
CA GLY A 116 25.02 -28.47 -0.72
C GLY A 116 26.02 -28.75 -1.84
N GLY A 117 26.57 -27.71 -2.48
CA GLY A 117 27.52 -27.83 -3.59
C GLY A 117 26.89 -27.92 -4.99
N ALA A 118 25.56 -27.87 -5.11
CA ALA A 118 24.91 -27.71 -6.41
C ALA A 118 25.29 -26.37 -7.06
N ASP A 119 25.26 -26.30 -8.39
CA ASP A 119 25.54 -25.05 -9.11
C ASP A 119 24.41 -24.03 -8.84
N PRO A 120 24.71 -22.82 -8.32
CA PRO A 120 23.76 -21.73 -8.14
C PRO A 120 22.91 -21.41 -9.38
N SER A 121 23.44 -21.62 -10.59
CA SER A 121 22.75 -21.32 -11.85
C SER A 121 21.50 -22.17 -12.08
N THR A 122 21.39 -23.30 -11.37
CA THR A 122 20.28 -24.25 -11.49
C THR A 122 19.03 -23.85 -10.69
N ILE A 123 19.11 -22.77 -9.90
CA ILE A 123 18.00 -22.30 -9.06
C ILE A 123 16.98 -21.56 -9.93
N THR A 124 16.00 -22.31 -10.46
CA THR A 124 14.92 -21.79 -11.33
C THR A 124 13.53 -21.84 -10.68
N ASN A 125 13.45 -22.30 -9.43
CA ASN A 125 12.20 -22.43 -8.68
C ASN A 125 12.38 -21.84 -7.29
N THR A 126 11.52 -20.89 -6.91
CA THR A 126 11.62 -20.15 -5.64
C THR A 126 10.78 -20.74 -4.50
N SER A 127 10.03 -21.81 -4.80
CA SER A 127 9.19 -22.55 -3.84
C SER A 127 9.83 -23.84 -3.33
N ILE A 128 11.02 -24.21 -3.82
CA ILE A 128 11.70 -25.44 -3.39
C ILE A 128 12.25 -25.29 -1.96
N ALA A 129 12.38 -26.42 -1.25
CA ALA A 129 12.85 -26.45 0.13
C ALA A 129 14.16 -25.68 0.44
N PRO A 130 15.22 -25.72 -0.40
CA PRO A 130 16.44 -24.94 -0.13
C PRO A 130 16.27 -23.43 -0.34
N TYR A 131 15.22 -23.00 -1.05
CA TYR A 131 14.92 -21.59 -1.26
C TYR A 131 14.11 -21.04 -0.10
N LYS A 132 14.71 -20.13 0.65
CA LYS A 132 14.12 -19.58 1.88
C LYS A 132 13.76 -18.12 1.70
N TRP A 133 12.70 -17.73 2.38
CA TRP A 133 12.15 -16.38 2.40
C TRP A 133 12.05 -15.88 3.83
N PHE A 134 12.27 -14.58 4.02
CA PHE A 134 12.00 -13.89 5.28
C PHE A 134 11.62 -12.43 5.02
N SER A 135 10.98 -11.82 6.00
CA SER A 135 10.65 -10.42 6.04
C SER A 135 11.55 -9.72 7.06
N PRO A 136 12.44 -8.81 6.61
CA PRO A 136 13.32 -8.06 7.51
C PRO A 136 12.55 -7.08 8.39
N GLU A 137 11.37 -6.67 7.95
CA GLU A 137 10.47 -5.74 8.63
C GLU A 137 9.07 -6.38 8.73
N PRO A 138 8.29 -6.08 9.78
CA PRO A 138 6.92 -6.55 9.87
C PRO A 138 6.05 -5.93 8.77
N ALA A 139 4.91 -6.58 8.48
CA ALA A 139 3.95 -6.06 7.52
C ALA A 139 3.49 -4.64 7.88
N GLN A 140 3.43 -3.77 6.87
CA GLN A 140 3.09 -2.36 6.98
C GLN A 140 1.72 -2.11 6.38
N MET A 141 1.07 -1.02 6.82
CA MET A 141 -0.23 -0.60 6.31
C MET A 141 -0.10 0.71 5.55
N LEU A 142 -0.76 0.80 4.39
CA LEU A 142 -1.02 2.08 3.76
C LEU A 142 -1.81 3.01 4.72
N PRO A 143 -1.64 4.34 4.59
CA PRO A 143 -2.45 5.30 5.33
C PRO A 143 -3.94 4.98 5.25
N THR A 144 -4.68 5.31 6.30
CA THR A 144 -6.13 5.08 6.37
C THR A 144 -6.84 5.72 5.16
N GLY A 145 -7.75 4.95 4.54
CA GLY A 145 -8.49 5.39 3.35
C GLY A 145 -7.67 5.38 2.05
N VAL A 146 -6.42 4.90 2.07
CA VAL A 146 -5.61 4.66 0.87
C VAL A 146 -5.50 3.16 0.62
N VAL A 147 -5.71 2.77 -0.63
CA VAL A 147 -5.70 1.38 -1.08
C VAL A 147 -4.94 1.28 -2.41
N PHE A 148 -4.33 0.14 -2.69
CA PHE A 148 -3.91 -0.21 -4.04
C PHE A 148 -5.16 -0.43 -4.90
N VAL A 149 -5.14 0.14 -6.10
CA VAL A 149 -6.12 -0.22 -7.12
C VAL A 149 -5.79 -1.62 -7.61
N PRO A 150 -6.76 -2.56 -7.62
CA PRO A 150 -6.52 -3.92 -8.05
C PRO A 150 -5.90 -3.96 -9.45
N PRO A 151 -4.96 -4.89 -9.69
CA PRO A 151 -4.36 -5.05 -11.00
C PRO A 151 -5.40 -5.34 -12.09
N THR A 152 -5.10 -4.97 -13.34
CA THR A 152 -6.05 -5.08 -14.47
C THR A 152 -6.63 -6.48 -14.67
N ASN A 153 -5.87 -7.52 -14.35
CA ASN A 153 -6.28 -8.92 -14.49
C ASN A 153 -6.76 -9.55 -13.18
N ASP A 154 -6.90 -8.76 -12.11
CA ASP A 154 -7.50 -9.26 -10.88
C ASP A 154 -9.00 -9.52 -11.11
N THR A 155 -9.42 -10.76 -10.90
CA THR A 155 -10.81 -11.21 -11.06
C THR A 155 -11.54 -11.34 -9.72
N ALA A 156 -10.82 -11.19 -8.61
CA ALA A 156 -11.39 -11.29 -7.27
C ALA A 156 -11.91 -9.94 -6.77
N THR A 157 -11.30 -8.83 -7.21
CA THR A 157 -11.57 -7.50 -6.70
C THR A 157 -12.07 -6.57 -7.80
N THR A 158 -13.24 -5.95 -7.60
CA THR A 158 -13.79 -4.95 -8.52
C THR A 158 -13.64 -3.53 -7.98
N LEU A 159 -13.86 -2.54 -8.83
CA LEU A 159 -14.00 -1.14 -8.42
C LEU A 159 -15.47 -0.74 -8.49
N SER A 160 -15.92 0.11 -7.57
CA SER A 160 -17.27 0.69 -7.60
C SER A 160 -17.51 1.60 -8.81
N ILE A 161 -16.44 2.14 -9.38
CA ILE A 161 -16.43 2.97 -10.59
C ILE A 161 -15.85 2.21 -11.77
N ALA A 162 -16.40 2.44 -12.96
CA ALA A 162 -15.91 1.84 -14.18
C ALA A 162 -14.68 2.62 -14.69
N LEU A 163 -13.51 2.00 -14.57
CA LEU A 163 -12.27 2.51 -15.17
C LEU A 163 -11.88 1.59 -16.32
N ALA A 164 -11.50 2.16 -17.47
CA ALA A 164 -10.89 1.38 -18.53
C ALA A 164 -9.61 0.68 -18.02
N ALA A 165 -9.30 -0.47 -18.60
CA ALA A 165 -8.27 -1.40 -18.11
C ALA A 165 -6.88 -0.77 -17.88
N ASN A 166 -6.56 0.33 -18.58
CA ASN A 166 -5.22 0.92 -18.62
C ASN A 166 -5.14 2.37 -18.14
N THR A 167 -6.26 3.05 -17.87
CA THR A 167 -6.20 4.47 -17.53
C THR A 167 -5.77 4.69 -16.08
N ARG A 168 -6.23 3.85 -15.12
CA ARG A 168 -5.96 4.05 -13.69
C ARG A 168 -5.93 2.76 -12.87
N ARG A 169 -5.39 1.67 -13.42
CA ARG A 169 -5.23 0.38 -12.72
C ARG A 169 -3.77 0.05 -12.50
N SER A 170 -3.50 -0.74 -11.46
CA SER A 170 -2.15 -1.27 -11.27
C SER A 170 -1.81 -2.24 -12.40
N ILE A 171 -0.58 -2.18 -12.90
CA ILE A 171 -0.03 -3.05 -13.93
C ILE A 171 1.25 -3.63 -13.36
N ILE A 172 1.32 -4.95 -13.27
CA ILE A 172 2.53 -5.65 -12.81
C ILE A 172 2.79 -6.76 -13.81
N GLY A 173 3.78 -6.57 -14.68
CA GLY A 173 4.16 -7.55 -15.69
C GLY A 173 4.72 -8.85 -15.07
N PRO A 174 4.83 -9.94 -15.85
CA PRO A 174 5.45 -11.18 -15.40
C PRO A 174 6.96 -10.98 -15.23
N LEU A 175 7.65 -11.91 -14.55
CA LEU A 175 9.11 -11.86 -14.40
C LEU A 175 9.85 -12.28 -15.68
N ALA A 176 11.03 -11.71 -15.91
CA ALA A 176 11.88 -11.98 -17.07
C ALA A 176 12.64 -13.30 -17.01
N ASP A 177 12.87 -13.82 -15.80
CA ASP A 177 13.76 -14.96 -15.57
C ASP A 177 13.06 -16.33 -15.60
N SER A 178 11.80 -16.37 -16.05
CA SER A 178 11.04 -17.61 -16.31
C SER A 178 11.08 -18.62 -15.15
N ALA A 179 11.07 -18.11 -13.91
CA ALA A 179 10.96 -18.97 -12.74
C ALA A 179 9.70 -19.87 -12.81
N THR A 180 9.80 -21.06 -12.23
CA THR A 180 8.74 -22.09 -12.40
C THR A 180 7.49 -21.75 -11.59
N THR A 181 6.33 -21.75 -12.24
CA THR A 181 5.03 -21.60 -11.56
C THR A 181 4.61 -22.88 -10.87
N ASN A 182 4.02 -22.74 -9.68
CA ASN A 182 3.55 -23.83 -8.84
C ASN A 182 2.39 -23.35 -7.93
N ALA A 183 2.00 -24.19 -6.96
CA ALA A 183 0.88 -23.92 -6.08
C ALA A 183 1.11 -22.74 -5.10
N THR A 184 2.37 -22.40 -4.80
CA THR A 184 2.72 -21.37 -3.81
C THR A 184 3.43 -20.16 -4.42
N ASP A 185 3.85 -20.20 -5.69
CA ASP A 185 4.49 -19.07 -6.39
C ASP A 185 4.17 -19.13 -7.88
N SER A 186 3.84 -17.98 -8.47
CA SER A 186 3.46 -17.83 -9.87
C SER A 186 4.12 -16.58 -10.46
N PRO A 187 5.42 -16.66 -10.80
CA PRO A 187 6.19 -15.54 -11.33
C PRO A 187 5.84 -15.14 -12.77
N VAL A 188 5.22 -16.03 -13.54
CA VAL A 188 4.88 -15.77 -14.95
C VAL A 188 3.45 -15.25 -15.13
N SER A 189 2.67 -15.14 -14.05
CA SER A 189 1.34 -14.52 -14.13
C SER A 189 1.43 -13.00 -14.12
N THR A 190 0.35 -12.35 -14.56
CA THR A 190 0.22 -10.89 -14.58
C THR A 190 -1.05 -10.54 -13.81
N PRO A 191 -0.97 -10.08 -12.55
CA PRO A 191 0.24 -9.88 -11.75
C PRO A 191 0.88 -11.20 -11.28
N PRO A 192 2.19 -11.22 -11.00
CA PRO A 192 2.83 -12.34 -10.34
C PRO A 192 2.39 -12.40 -8.87
N TRP A 193 2.33 -13.61 -8.31
CA TRP A 193 1.84 -13.82 -6.94
C TRP A 193 2.57 -14.93 -6.21
N MET A 194 2.57 -14.86 -4.88
CA MET A 194 3.06 -15.93 -4.01
C MET A 194 2.16 -16.13 -2.78
N ILE A 195 2.15 -17.35 -2.24
CA ILE A 195 1.56 -17.68 -0.94
C ILE A 195 2.66 -17.50 0.10
N TYR A 196 2.43 -16.60 1.06
CA TYR A 196 3.47 -16.18 2.01
C TYR A 196 2.90 -15.76 3.35
N ALA A 197 3.66 -16.05 4.41
CA ALA A 197 3.46 -15.52 5.75
C ALA A 197 4.69 -14.67 6.15
N PRO A 198 4.52 -13.39 6.53
CA PRO A 198 5.61 -12.57 7.02
C PRO A 198 6.26 -13.18 8.25
N THR A 199 7.53 -13.58 8.13
CA THR A 199 8.31 -14.20 9.21
C THR A 199 9.69 -13.57 9.26
N ASN A 200 10.23 -13.32 10.46
CA ASN A 200 11.57 -12.76 10.61
C ASN A 200 12.68 -13.81 10.54
N GLN A 201 12.32 -15.10 10.39
CA GLN A 201 13.24 -16.21 10.24
C GLN A 201 13.15 -16.78 8.82
N PRO A 202 14.29 -17.09 8.18
CA PRO A 202 14.31 -17.74 6.87
C PRO A 202 13.55 -19.07 6.85
N MET A 203 12.56 -19.15 5.97
CA MET A 203 11.66 -20.29 5.87
C MET A 203 11.31 -20.58 4.42
N ALA A 204 11.21 -21.85 4.04
CA ALA A 204 10.78 -22.25 2.70
C ALA A 204 9.27 -22.03 2.54
N LEU A 205 8.80 -21.70 1.33
CA LEU A 205 7.36 -21.53 1.09
C LEU A 205 6.57 -22.82 1.37
N SER A 206 7.15 -23.98 1.09
CA SER A 206 6.55 -25.29 1.39
C SER A 206 6.36 -25.56 2.89
N THR A 207 7.07 -24.83 3.76
CA THR A 207 6.97 -24.95 5.22
C THR A 207 6.04 -23.92 5.86
N MET A 208 5.50 -22.98 5.07
CA MET A 208 4.49 -22.03 5.55
C MET A 208 3.13 -22.73 5.59
N THR A 209 2.91 -23.51 6.65
CA THR A 209 1.67 -24.25 6.91
C THR A 209 0.58 -23.35 7.49
N ALA A 210 -0.60 -23.93 7.73
CA ALA A 210 -1.74 -23.22 8.31
C ALA A 210 -1.42 -22.49 9.64
N ASP A 211 -0.46 -22.98 10.42
CA ASP A 211 -0.02 -22.38 11.69
C ASP A 211 0.56 -20.97 11.50
N PHE A 212 1.13 -20.68 10.33
CA PHE A 212 1.66 -19.37 9.96
C PHE A 212 0.63 -18.48 9.25
N ASN A 213 -0.58 -19.00 8.98
CA ASN A 213 -1.65 -18.33 8.26
C ASN A 213 -1.17 -17.63 6.96
N PRO A 214 -0.52 -18.37 6.03
CA PRO A 214 -0.01 -17.78 4.81
C PRO A 214 -1.15 -17.25 3.94
N LYS A 215 -0.92 -16.09 3.34
CA LYS A 215 -1.88 -15.40 2.47
C LYS A 215 -1.37 -15.31 1.06
N LYS A 216 -2.26 -15.00 0.12
CA LYS A 216 -1.86 -14.70 -1.26
C LYS A 216 -1.42 -13.24 -1.36
N TRP A 217 -0.28 -13.00 -1.98
CA TRP A 217 0.27 -11.67 -2.20
C TRP A 217 0.58 -11.49 -3.67
N PHE A 218 0.20 -10.35 -4.24
CA PHE A 218 0.83 -9.87 -5.46
C PHE A 218 2.22 -9.35 -5.14
N TYR A 219 3.13 -9.31 -6.10
CA TYR A 219 4.44 -8.74 -5.83
C TYR A 219 5.08 -8.00 -6.98
N VAL A 220 5.97 -7.07 -6.61
CA VAL A 220 6.96 -6.44 -7.49
C VAL A 220 8.34 -6.93 -7.08
N GLU A 221 9.18 -7.32 -8.02
CA GLU A 221 10.49 -7.92 -7.78
C GLU A 221 11.64 -7.09 -8.37
N LEU A 222 12.68 -6.93 -7.56
CA LEU A 222 13.99 -6.42 -7.95
C LEU A 222 15.02 -7.55 -7.94
N GLN A 223 15.94 -7.50 -8.91
CA GLN A 223 17.11 -8.35 -8.99
C GLN A 223 18.18 -7.92 -7.98
N GLY A 224 19.18 -8.75 -7.69
CA GLY A 224 20.33 -8.38 -6.85
C GLY A 224 21.17 -7.20 -7.35
N THR A 225 20.97 -6.76 -8.58
CA THR A 225 21.54 -5.52 -9.14
C THR A 225 20.74 -4.26 -8.76
N GLY A 226 19.59 -4.43 -8.09
CA GLY A 226 18.62 -3.38 -7.82
C GLY A 226 17.75 -3.00 -9.03
N ALA A 227 17.91 -3.66 -10.19
CA ALA A 227 17.07 -3.47 -11.36
C ALA A 227 15.71 -4.17 -11.21
N SER A 228 14.69 -3.70 -11.94
CA SER A 228 13.40 -4.39 -12.03
C SER A 228 13.57 -5.72 -12.75
N ASN A 229 12.95 -6.79 -12.21
CA ASN A 229 12.97 -8.10 -12.84
C ASN A 229 11.75 -8.35 -13.77
N HIS A 230 10.90 -7.35 -14.00
CA HIS A 230 9.66 -7.53 -14.75
C HIS A 230 9.84 -7.34 -16.26
N LEU A 231 9.16 -8.17 -17.04
CA LEU A 231 8.93 -7.92 -18.46
C LEU A 231 7.84 -6.87 -18.62
N GLY A 232 8.21 -5.76 -19.27
CA GLY A 232 7.31 -4.63 -19.48
C GLY A 232 7.23 -3.71 -18.26
N ARG A 233 6.15 -2.95 -18.19
CA ARG A 233 5.98 -1.87 -17.22
C ARG A 233 5.45 -2.40 -15.88
N VAL A 234 5.90 -1.76 -14.80
CA VAL A 234 5.29 -1.86 -13.49
C VAL A 234 4.76 -0.48 -13.09
N LEU A 235 3.44 -0.40 -12.96
CA LEU A 235 2.68 0.76 -12.48
C LEU A 235 1.87 0.33 -11.27
N LEU A 236 2.11 0.92 -10.11
CA LEU A 236 1.28 0.75 -8.94
C LEU A 236 0.37 1.97 -8.83
N VAL A 237 -0.95 1.75 -8.80
CA VAL A 237 -1.92 2.82 -8.65
C VAL A 237 -2.52 2.73 -7.26
N LEU A 238 -2.61 3.87 -6.58
CA LEU A 238 -3.27 4.06 -5.31
C LEU A 238 -4.53 4.89 -5.53
N ALA A 239 -5.57 4.62 -4.76
CA ALA A 239 -6.80 5.39 -4.74
C ALA A 239 -7.21 5.75 -3.31
N LYS A 240 -7.97 6.83 -3.16
CA LYS A 240 -8.77 7.02 -1.96
C LYS A 240 -9.99 6.11 -2.06
N GLY A 241 -10.12 5.20 -1.09
CA GLY A 241 -11.21 4.25 -1.11
C GLY A 241 -11.30 3.39 0.13
N VAL A 242 -12.40 2.67 0.20
CA VAL A 242 -12.69 1.69 1.25
C VAL A 242 -12.90 0.34 0.57
N VAL A 243 -12.24 -0.70 1.09
CA VAL A 243 -12.48 -2.06 0.63
C VAL A 243 -13.74 -2.57 1.32
N ARG A 244 -14.57 -3.31 0.59
CA ARG A 244 -15.74 -3.98 1.13
C ARG A 244 -15.85 -5.40 0.59
N ASN A 245 -16.05 -6.37 1.47
CA ASN A 245 -16.30 -7.75 1.07
C ASN A 245 -17.68 -7.87 0.39
N THR A 246 -17.73 -8.50 -0.79
CA THR A 246 -18.96 -8.69 -1.58
C THR A 246 -19.38 -10.16 -1.68
N GLY A 247 -18.63 -11.06 -1.07
CA GLY A 247 -18.86 -12.51 -1.04
C GLY A 247 -17.56 -13.27 -0.79
N ALA A 248 -17.66 -14.59 -0.62
CA ALA A 248 -16.48 -15.43 -0.41
C ALA A 248 -15.47 -15.27 -1.56
N GLY A 249 -14.26 -14.82 -1.23
CA GLY A 249 -13.18 -14.55 -2.18
C GLY A 249 -13.47 -13.39 -3.15
N LYS A 250 -14.42 -12.50 -2.82
CA LYS A 250 -14.79 -11.35 -3.63
C LYS A 250 -14.80 -10.07 -2.80
N ALA A 251 -14.18 -9.03 -3.33
CA ALA A 251 -14.16 -7.70 -2.72
C ALA A 251 -14.47 -6.63 -3.77
N MET A 252 -14.90 -5.47 -3.29
CA MET A 252 -15.04 -4.27 -4.09
C MET A 252 -14.32 -3.12 -3.39
N VAL A 253 -13.62 -2.30 -4.17
CA VAL A 253 -13.06 -1.05 -3.68
C VAL A 253 -14.02 0.07 -4.04
N ASP A 254 -14.62 0.65 -3.01
CA ASP A 254 -15.50 1.81 -3.09
C ASP A 254 -14.63 3.09 -3.20
N ILE A 255 -14.53 3.63 -4.42
CA ILE A 255 -13.79 4.86 -4.73
C ILE A 255 -14.77 6.04 -4.83
N THR A 256 -14.45 7.14 -4.16
CA THR A 256 -15.31 8.33 -4.05
C THR A 256 -15.22 9.29 -5.25
N SER A 257 -14.12 9.27 -6.01
CA SER A 257 -13.92 10.17 -7.16
C SER A 257 -12.92 9.62 -8.15
N GLU A 258 -13.18 9.85 -9.44
CA GLU A 258 -12.26 9.48 -10.53
C GLU A 258 -10.95 10.28 -10.53
N ASN A 259 -10.89 11.41 -9.82
CA ASN A 259 -9.71 12.28 -9.79
C ASN A 259 -8.81 12.04 -8.57
N GLN A 260 -9.12 11.03 -7.76
CA GLN A 260 -8.38 10.72 -6.53
C GLN A 260 -7.53 9.47 -6.72
N PHE A 261 -6.61 9.55 -7.67
CA PHE A 261 -5.60 8.53 -7.91
C PHE A 261 -4.19 9.08 -7.78
N ALA A 262 -3.27 8.16 -7.57
CA ALA A 262 -1.86 8.45 -7.46
C ALA A 262 -1.11 7.25 -8.01
N ALA A 263 -0.14 7.45 -8.89
CA ALA A 263 0.57 6.36 -9.52
C ALA A 263 2.06 6.39 -9.23
N LEU A 264 2.66 5.21 -9.15
CA LEU A 264 4.09 5.01 -9.03
C LEU A 264 4.53 4.09 -10.17
N SER A 265 5.48 4.54 -10.98
CA SER A 265 6.08 3.69 -12.01
C SER A 265 7.45 3.24 -11.54
N LEU A 266 7.68 1.93 -11.56
CA LEU A 266 9.01 1.35 -11.38
C LEU A 266 9.69 1.28 -12.75
N ARG A 267 10.86 1.91 -12.86
CA ARG A 267 11.69 1.91 -14.05
C ARG A 267 12.52 0.63 -14.14
N PRO A 268 13.01 0.24 -15.33
CA PRO A 268 13.87 -0.94 -15.50
C PRO A 268 15.11 -0.95 -14.61
N ASN A 269 15.70 0.22 -14.32
CA ASN A 269 16.88 0.35 -13.44
C ASN A 269 16.55 0.29 -11.93
N GLY A 270 15.28 0.10 -11.57
CA GLY A 270 14.80 0.03 -10.19
C GLY A 270 14.40 1.38 -9.58
N ASP A 271 14.55 2.48 -10.30
CA ASP A 271 14.13 3.80 -9.81
C ASP A 271 12.60 3.94 -9.87
N VAL A 272 12.06 4.80 -9.00
CA VAL A 272 10.63 5.06 -8.92
C VAL A 272 10.32 6.49 -9.34
N THR A 273 9.35 6.65 -10.22
CA THR A 273 8.71 7.95 -10.49
C THR A 273 7.30 7.96 -9.97
N MET A 274 6.84 9.12 -9.52
CA MET A 274 5.51 9.30 -8.93
C MET A 274 4.76 10.39 -9.69
N THR A 275 3.47 10.20 -9.87
CA THR A 275 2.60 11.21 -10.45
C THR A 275 1.23 11.21 -9.77
N LEU A 276 0.63 12.39 -9.67
CA LEU A 276 -0.76 12.60 -9.26
C LEU A 276 -1.60 13.10 -10.45
N ASP A 277 -0.98 13.31 -11.61
CA ASP A 277 -1.65 13.83 -12.78
C ASP A 277 -2.39 12.70 -13.49
N ALA A 278 -3.72 12.85 -13.55
CA ALA A 278 -4.61 11.89 -14.21
C ALA A 278 -4.29 11.76 -15.71
N ASP A 279 -3.89 12.86 -16.37
CA ASP A 279 -3.53 12.82 -17.80
C ASP A 279 -2.24 12.05 -18.04
N GLU A 280 -1.26 12.15 -17.12
CA GLU A 280 -0.02 11.37 -17.20
C GLU A 280 -0.30 9.89 -17.00
N MET A 281 -1.22 9.54 -16.08
CA MET A 281 -1.66 8.16 -15.89
C MET A 281 -2.34 7.59 -17.15
N ASP A 282 -3.21 8.36 -17.79
CA ASP A 282 -3.95 7.95 -18.98
C ASP A 282 -3.06 7.85 -20.25
N LYS A 283 -1.98 8.66 -20.31
CA LYS A 283 -0.97 8.65 -21.37
C LYS A 283 0.12 7.62 -21.16
N ALA A 284 0.35 7.22 -19.91
CA ALA A 284 1.26 6.14 -19.61
C ALA A 284 0.59 4.83 -20.02
N LYS A 285 0.68 4.53 -21.32
CA LYS A 285 0.34 3.25 -21.93
C LYS A 285 1.58 2.36 -21.96
#